data_AF-A0A0H2VGG6-F1
#
_entry.id   AF-A0A0H2VGG6-F1
#
_cell.length_a   1.000
_cell.length_b   1.000
_cell.length_c   1.000
_cell.angle_alpha   90.00
_cell.angle_beta   90.00
_cell.angle_gamma   90.00
#
_symmetry.space_group_name_H-M   'P 1'
#
loop_
_entity.id
_entity.type
_entity.pdbx_description
1 polymer ?
#
loop_
_entity_poly.entity_id
_entity_poly.type
_entity_poly.pdbx_seq_one_letter_code
_entity_poly.pdbx_strand_id
1 'polypeptide(L)'
;MMTGIYKDKELNKRKLALELLRDWIRQFNPASYNDLINGLSEDFKKRTVMLVDQIPEKQKSRYHINEDALITLPSGEIVAISNQWGIANIELLIEFVRQNGFVVEKAEQ
;
A
#
# COMPACT_ATOMS: atom_id res chain seq x y z
N MET A 1 -10.79 6.43 -15.99
CA MET A 1 -9.80 6.33 -14.90
C MET A 1 -10.08 5.04 -14.13
N MET A 2 -9.08 4.30 -13.66
CA MET A 2 -9.35 3.14 -12.80
C MET A 2 -9.69 3.61 -11.38
N THR A 3 -10.89 3.30 -10.92
CA THR A 3 -11.36 3.39 -9.53
C THR A 3 -11.74 2.00 -9.06
N GLY A 4 -11.66 1.78 -7.75
CA GLY A 4 -12.07 0.52 -7.12
C GLY A 4 -12.93 0.80 -5.90
N ILE A 5 -13.85 -0.09 -5.60
CA ILE A 5 -14.71 -0.02 -4.41
C ILE A 5 -14.08 -0.92 -3.36
N TYR A 6 -13.81 -0.35 -2.19
CA TYR A 6 -13.27 -1.05 -1.04
C TYR A 6 -13.89 -0.48 0.24
N LYS A 7 -14.45 -1.35 1.09
CA LYS A 7 -15.20 -0.96 2.30
C LYS A 7 -16.30 0.09 1.99
N ASP A 8 -17.10 -0.19 0.98
CA ASP A 8 -18.21 0.66 0.49
C ASP A 8 -17.79 2.07 0.03
N LYS A 9 -16.50 2.29 -0.23
CA LYS A 9 -15.96 3.56 -0.71
C LYS A 9 -15.37 3.39 -2.10
N GLU A 10 -15.81 4.23 -3.03
CA GLU A 10 -15.11 4.37 -4.31
C GLU A 10 -13.81 5.18 -4.12
N LEU A 11 -12.69 4.56 -4.46
CA LEU A 11 -11.35 5.10 -4.28
C LEU A 11 -10.62 5.18 -5.64
N ASN A 12 -9.92 6.30 -5.85
CA ASN A 12 -8.91 6.36 -6.91
C ASN A 12 -7.72 5.47 -6.56
N LYS A 13 -6.92 5.10 -7.57
CA LYS A 13 -5.78 4.18 -7.43
C LYS A 13 -4.87 4.45 -6.22
N ARG A 14 -4.47 5.70 -6.00
CA ARG A 14 -3.54 6.04 -4.89
C ARG A 14 -4.17 5.83 -3.52
N LYS A 15 -5.44 6.23 -3.34
CA LYS A 15 -6.16 6.01 -2.09
C LYS A 15 -6.48 4.52 -1.88
N LEU A 16 -6.85 3.83 -2.96
CA LEU A 16 -7.09 2.39 -2.92
C LEU A 16 -5.84 1.64 -2.45
N ALA A 17 -4.68 1.91 -3.06
CA ALA A 17 -3.42 1.29 -2.65
C ALA A 17 -3.06 1.57 -1.18
N LEU A 18 -3.25 2.81 -0.72
CA LEU A 18 -3.02 3.19 0.66
C LEU A 18 -3.88 2.37 1.63
N GLU A 19 -5.19 2.31 1.39
CA GLU A 19 -6.13 1.57 2.27
C GLU A 19 -5.86 0.07 2.25
N LEU A 20 -5.65 -0.53 1.07
CA LEU A 20 -5.38 -1.95 0.93
C LEU A 20 -4.11 -2.39 1.66
N LEU A 21 -3.00 -1.68 1.44
CA LEU A 21 -1.73 -2.00 2.11
C LEU A 21 -1.79 -1.71 3.60
N ARG A 22 -2.46 -0.63 4.01
CA ARG A 22 -2.66 -0.31 5.43
C ARG A 22 -3.39 -1.43 6.15
N ASP A 23 -4.48 -1.92 5.59
CA ASP A 23 -5.25 -2.99 6.22
C ASP A 23 -4.55 -4.34 6.13
N TRP A 24 -3.84 -4.62 5.04
CA TRP A 24 -2.99 -5.81 4.94
C TRP A 24 -1.91 -5.81 6.04
N ILE A 25 -1.20 -4.68 6.22
CA ILE A 25 -0.21 -4.53 7.30
C ILE A 25 -0.85 -4.73 8.67
N ARG A 26 -2.06 -4.20 8.90
CA ARG A 26 -2.78 -4.38 10.18
C ARG A 26 -3.21 -5.84 10.41
N GLN A 27 -3.68 -6.52 9.38
CA GLN A 27 -4.16 -7.90 9.47
C GLN A 27 -3.02 -8.89 9.73
N PHE A 28 -1.91 -8.75 9.02
CA PHE A 28 -0.78 -9.67 9.12
C PHE A 28 0.29 -9.23 10.13
N ASN A 29 0.24 -7.96 10.56
CA ASN A 29 1.05 -7.37 11.62
C ASN A 29 2.55 -7.75 11.54
N PRO A 30 3.25 -7.43 10.42
CA PRO A 30 4.66 -7.75 10.27
C PRO A 30 5.48 -7.06 11.37
N ALA A 31 6.38 -7.80 12.02
CA ALA A 31 7.10 -7.31 13.19
C ALA A 31 8.13 -6.21 12.85
N SER A 32 8.67 -6.23 11.63
CA SER A 32 9.68 -5.28 11.13
C SER A 32 9.46 -4.92 9.66
N TYR A 33 10.19 -3.91 9.16
CA TYR A 33 10.20 -3.56 7.75
C TYR A 33 10.67 -4.73 6.87
N ASN A 34 11.65 -5.50 7.34
CA ASN A 34 12.11 -6.68 6.61
C ASN A 34 10.99 -7.73 6.50
N ASP A 35 10.25 -8.00 7.58
CA ASP A 35 9.12 -8.93 7.55
C ASP A 35 8.00 -8.43 6.64
N LEU A 36 7.74 -7.12 6.65
CA LEU A 36 6.79 -6.47 5.75
C LEU A 36 7.19 -6.70 4.29
N ILE A 37 8.42 -6.37 3.91
CA ILE A 37 8.89 -6.54 2.53
C ILE A 37 8.93 -8.02 2.13
N ASN A 38 9.26 -8.92 3.04
CA ASN A 38 9.25 -10.36 2.77
C ASN A 38 7.85 -10.91 2.55
N GLY A 39 6.82 -10.36 3.22
CA GLY A 39 5.43 -10.77 3.07
C GLY A 39 4.72 -10.20 1.84
N LEU A 40 5.26 -9.17 1.18
CA LEU A 40 4.71 -8.64 -0.08
C LEU A 40 5.08 -9.55 -1.27
N SER A 41 4.34 -9.47 -2.39
CA SER A 41 4.73 -10.15 -3.63
C SER A 41 5.94 -9.47 -4.28
N GLU A 42 6.92 -10.26 -4.73
CA GLU A 42 8.11 -9.82 -5.48
C GLU A 42 7.78 -8.87 -6.63
N ASP A 43 6.62 -9.08 -7.28
CA ASP A 43 6.16 -8.33 -8.45
C ASP A 43 6.02 -6.82 -8.20
N PHE A 44 5.83 -6.39 -6.95
CA PHE A 44 5.73 -4.97 -6.59
C PHE A 44 6.48 -4.56 -5.32
N LYS A 45 7.41 -5.37 -4.79
CA LYS A 45 8.23 -4.99 -3.61
C LYS A 45 8.96 -3.67 -3.79
N LYS A 46 9.44 -3.38 -5.00
CA LYS A 46 10.22 -2.17 -5.28
C LYS A 46 9.31 -0.95 -5.39
N ARG A 47 9.45 -0.02 -4.45
CA ARG A 47 8.82 1.32 -4.42
C ARG A 47 7.33 1.35 -4.06
N THR A 48 6.83 0.31 -3.40
CA THR A 48 5.46 0.26 -2.87
C THR A 48 5.38 0.77 -1.44
N VAL A 49 6.32 0.32 -0.60
CA VAL A 49 6.50 0.78 0.78
C VAL A 49 7.98 1.13 0.99
N MET A 50 8.25 2.19 1.74
CA MET A 50 9.61 2.57 2.16
C MET A 50 9.62 3.04 3.60
N LEU A 51 10.74 2.83 4.29
CA LEU A 51 11.03 3.49 5.56
C LEU A 51 11.12 5.00 5.36
N VAL A 52 10.43 5.78 6.21
CA VAL A 52 10.30 7.24 6.06
C VAL A 52 11.65 7.95 6.08
N ASP A 53 12.55 7.51 6.96
CA ASP A 53 13.91 8.04 7.09
C ASP A 53 14.82 7.69 5.90
N GLN A 54 14.47 6.66 5.13
CA GLN A 54 15.18 6.24 3.92
C GLN A 54 14.62 6.87 2.64
N ILE A 55 13.52 7.61 2.70
CA ILE A 55 12.96 8.30 1.52
C ILE A 55 13.82 9.54 1.22
N PRO A 56 14.49 9.61 0.05
CA PRO A 56 15.25 10.80 -0.32
C PRO A 56 14.32 12.01 -0.47
N GLU A 57 14.75 13.20 -0.05
CA GLU A 57 13.94 14.43 -0.06
C GLU A 57 13.23 14.66 -1.41
N LYS A 58 13.97 14.49 -2.51
CA LYS A 58 13.48 14.64 -3.89
C LYS A 58 12.36 13.65 -4.29
N GLN A 59 12.11 12.62 -3.48
CA GLN A 59 11.12 11.57 -3.71
C GLN A 59 9.96 11.61 -2.72
N LYS A 60 10.01 12.45 -1.67
CA LYS A 60 8.95 12.53 -0.65
C LYS A 60 7.55 12.76 -1.24
N SER A 61 7.45 13.56 -2.29
CA SER A 61 6.19 13.82 -3.01
C SER A 61 5.57 12.58 -3.66
N ARG A 62 6.33 11.48 -3.80
CA ARG A 62 5.89 10.20 -4.37
C ARG A 62 5.28 9.25 -3.33
N TYR A 63 5.27 9.64 -2.06
CA TYR A 63 4.77 8.82 -0.95
C TYR A 63 3.68 9.55 -0.18
N HIS A 64 2.83 8.78 0.50
CA HIS A 64 1.86 9.29 1.45
C HIS A 64 2.55 9.57 2.80
N ILE A 65 3.21 10.73 2.92
CA ILE A 65 4.02 11.11 4.10
C ILE A 65 3.29 11.98 5.14
N ASN A 66 2.00 12.25 4.94
CA ASN A 66 1.20 12.94 5.95
C ASN A 66 1.02 12.01 7.17
N GLU A 67 1.02 12.56 8.39
CA GLU A 67 0.98 11.79 9.65
C GLU A 67 -0.15 10.74 9.66
N ASP A 68 -1.34 11.09 9.17
CA ASP A 68 -2.50 10.20 9.11
C ASP A 68 -2.36 9.00 8.17
N ALA A 69 -1.33 8.99 7.31
CA ALA A 69 -1.06 7.94 6.33
C ALA A 69 0.19 7.11 6.66
N LEU A 70 1.02 7.57 7.59
CA LEU A 70 2.17 6.83 8.07
C LEU A 70 1.71 5.61 8.88
N ILE A 71 2.54 4.57 8.88
CA ILE A 71 2.30 3.33 9.61
C ILE A 71 3.52 3.04 10.45
N THR A 72 3.34 2.96 11.77
CA THR A 72 4.36 2.50 12.71
C THR A 72 4.24 0.99 12.86
N LEU A 73 5.32 0.28 12.56
CA LEU A 73 5.42 -1.17 12.75
C LEU A 73 5.72 -1.49 14.23
N PRO A 74 5.48 -2.74 14.70
CA PRO A 74 5.79 -3.16 16.06
C PRO A 74 7.25 -2.93 16.48
N SER A 75 8.19 -3.01 15.53
CA SER A 75 9.62 -2.67 15.73
C SER A 75 9.87 -1.19 16.06
N GLY A 76 8.89 -0.31 15.85
CA GLY A 76 9.04 1.15 15.92
C GLY A 76 9.43 1.80 14.59
N GLU A 77 9.72 1.01 13.56
CA GLU A 77 9.99 1.51 12.21
C GLU A 77 8.75 2.19 11.62
N ILE A 78 8.93 3.36 10.99
CA ILE A 78 7.85 4.11 10.36
C ILE A 78 7.96 3.96 8.85
N VAL A 79 6.89 3.49 8.22
CA VAL A 79 6.83 3.28 6.78
C VAL A 79 5.80 4.19 6.12
N ALA A 80 6.06 4.54 4.86
CA ALA A 80 5.12 5.24 3.99
C ALA A 80 4.83 4.42 2.72
N ILE A 81 3.59 4.49 2.28
CA ILE A 81 3.11 3.84 1.06
C ILE A 81 3.22 4.81 -0.13
N SER A 82 3.67 4.32 -1.28
CA SER A 82 3.76 5.11 -2.51
C SER A 82 2.39 5.62 -2.95
N ASN A 83 2.34 6.85 -3.47
CA ASN A 83 1.14 7.43 -4.10
C ASN A 83 1.15 7.27 -5.64
N GLN A 84 2.22 6.68 -6.19
CA GLN A 84 2.42 6.50 -7.63
C GLN A 84 2.08 5.06 -8.04
N TRP A 85 0.89 4.89 -8.61
CA TRP A 85 0.40 3.58 -9.04
C TRP A 85 -0.01 3.60 -10.51
N GLY A 86 0.73 2.85 -11.33
CA GLY A 86 0.33 2.48 -12.69
C GLY A 86 -0.83 1.46 -12.66
N ILE A 87 -1.54 1.34 -13.78
CA ILE A 87 -2.70 0.43 -13.90
C ILE A 87 -2.28 -1.02 -13.64
N ALA A 88 -1.19 -1.48 -14.26
CA ALA A 88 -0.68 -2.84 -14.05
C ALA A 88 -0.36 -3.14 -12.57
N ASN A 89 0.34 -2.23 -11.89
CA ASN A 89 0.75 -2.45 -10.50
C ASN A 89 -0.42 -2.44 -9.52
N ILE A 90 -1.45 -1.61 -9.74
CA ILE A 90 -2.63 -1.63 -8.86
C ILE A 90 -3.45 -2.90 -9.07
N GLU A 91 -3.52 -3.43 -10.29
CA GLU A 91 -4.19 -4.71 -10.56
C GLU A 91 -3.46 -5.88 -9.89
N LEU A 92 -2.12 -5.89 -9.92
CA LEU A 92 -1.32 -6.86 -9.16
C LEU A 92 -1.55 -6.76 -7.65
N LEU A 93 -1.62 -5.53 -7.10
CA LEU A 93 -1.94 -5.33 -5.69
C LEU A 93 -3.34 -5.84 -5.35
N ILE A 94 -4.34 -5.56 -6.18
CA ILE A 94 -5.73 -6.02 -5.98
C ILE A 94 -5.78 -7.54 -5.98
N GLU A 95 -5.11 -8.20 -6.92
CA GLU A 95 -5.07 -9.65 -6.99
C GLU A 95 -4.36 -10.25 -5.77
N PHE A 96 -3.23 -9.67 -5.36
CA PHE A 96 -2.52 -10.06 -4.16
C PHE A 96 -3.41 -9.98 -2.92
N VAL A 97 -4.08 -8.84 -2.67
CA VAL A 97 -4.90 -8.72 -1.45
C VAL A 97 -6.14 -9.61 -1.51
N ARG A 98 -6.72 -9.87 -2.70
CA ARG A 98 -7.82 -10.85 -2.85
C ARG A 98 -7.41 -12.25 -2.42
N GLN A 99 -6.20 -12.68 -2.79
CA GLN A 99 -5.64 -13.96 -2.33
C GLN A 99 -5.43 -14.00 -0.81
N ASN A 100 -5.32 -12.83 -0.17
CA ASN A 100 -5.24 -12.66 1.28
C ASN A 100 -6.61 -12.45 1.96
N GLY A 101 -7.72 -12.63 1.24
CA GLY A 101 -9.08 -12.55 1.77
C GLY A 101 -9.77 -11.18 1.69
N PHE A 102 -9.17 -10.21 1.00
CA PHE A 102 -9.76 -8.88 0.84
C PHE A 102 -10.78 -8.85 -0.31
N VAL A 103 -11.95 -8.27 -0.07
CA VAL A 103 -12.96 -8.04 -1.11
C VAL A 103 -12.74 -6.65 -1.71
N VAL A 104 -12.38 -6.62 -2.99
CA VAL A 104 -12.19 -5.38 -3.75
C VAL A 104 -12.98 -5.52 -5.04
N GLU A 105 -13.85 -4.56 -5.32
CA GLU A 105 -14.64 -4.52 -6.55
C GLU A 105 -14.03 -3.49 -7.51
N LYS A 106 -14.10 -3.77 -8.81
CA LYS A 106 -13.79 -2.76 -9.82
C LYS A 106 -15.02 -1.87 -9.93
N ALA A 107 -14.87 -0.56 -9.85
CA ALA A 107 -15.97 0.33 -10.17
C ALA A 107 -16.27 0.19 -11.67
N GLU A 108 -17.50 -0.18 -12.01
CA GLU A 108 -17.94 -0.19 -13.40
C GLU A 108 -17.90 1.24 -13.95
N GLN A 109 -17.28 1.42 -15.12
CA GLN A 109 -17.32 2.68 -15.87
C GLN A 109 -18.62 2.81 -16.64
#